data_AF-A0A350QXB6-F1
#
_entry.id   AF-A0A350QXB6-F1
#
_cell.length_a   1.000
_cell.length_b   1.000
_cell.length_c   1.000
_cell.angle_alpha   90.00
_cell.angle_beta   90.00
_cell.angle_gamma   90.00
#
_symmetry.space_group_name_H-M   'P 1'
#
loop_
_entity.id
_entity.type
_entity.pdbx_description
1 polymer ?
#
loop_
_entity_poly.entity_id
_entity_poly.type
_entity_poly.pdbx_seq_one_letter_code
_entity_poly.pdbx_strand_id
1 'polypeptide(L)'
;PGSAYYVRVRAEHRLRLAFSSSGFFQTDAGFRHWWEADPASGAGWRQSAWLGAYRPYPSGWIYHLGLGWAYASPDGHGGLWFWTGSEGWIWSAPHSWPHIYSNRSADWLYFIKEREGKPALYDYSTQSIR
;
A
#
# COMPACT_ATOMS: atom_id res chain seq x y z
N PRO A 1 2.29 18.93 9.84
CA PRO A 1 3.46 18.39 9.11
C PRO A 1 4.74 19.00 9.67
N GLY A 2 5.78 18.20 9.88
CA GLY A 2 7.06 18.66 10.43
C GLY A 2 6.95 19.18 11.86
N SER A 3 5.94 18.75 12.60
CA SER A 3 5.62 19.27 13.92
C SER A 3 5.91 18.22 14.99
N ALA A 4 6.56 18.63 16.08
CA ALA A 4 6.70 17.83 17.28
C ALA A 4 5.45 18.01 18.15
N TYR A 5 4.81 16.90 18.49
CA TYR A 5 3.63 16.86 19.36
C TYR A 5 4.02 16.27 20.71
N TYR A 6 3.51 16.86 21.78
CA TYR A 6 3.58 16.29 23.12
C TYR A 6 2.24 15.63 23.46
N VAL A 7 2.29 14.38 23.90
CA VAL A 7 1.11 13.61 24.29
C VAL A 7 1.29 13.10 25.71
N ARG A 8 0.22 13.14 26.50
CA ARG A 8 0.16 12.53 27.83
C ARG A 8 -1.18 11.85 28.03
N VAL A 9 -1.17 10.75 28.76
CA VAL A 9 -2.39 10.04 29.13
C VAL A 9 -3.06 10.78 30.29
N ARG A 10 -4.37 10.94 30.21
CA ARG A 10 -5.22 11.50 31.27
C ARG A 10 -6.11 10.39 31.80
N ALA A 11 -6.09 10.16 33.11
CA ALA A 11 -6.99 9.25 33.81
C ALA A 11 -7.87 10.04 34.78
N GLU A 12 -9.17 9.71 34.81
CA GLU A 12 -10.15 10.31 35.71
C GLU A 12 -10.89 9.24 36.50
N HIS A 13 -10.96 9.41 37.82
CA HIS A 13 -11.80 8.57 38.67
C HIS A 13 -12.29 9.36 39.90
N ARG A 14 -13.61 9.42 40.10
CA ARG A 14 -14.29 10.05 41.25
C ARG A 14 -13.65 11.39 41.66
N LEU A 15 -13.63 12.35 40.73
CA LEU A 15 -13.12 13.72 40.94
C LEU A 15 -11.59 13.84 41.12
N ARG A 16 -10.81 12.77 40.89
CA ARG A 16 -9.35 12.82 40.84
C ARG A 16 -8.84 12.69 39.41
N LEU A 17 -7.86 13.52 39.10
CA LEU A 17 -7.17 13.59 37.81
C LEU A 17 -5.72 13.14 37.98
N ALA A 18 -5.29 12.21 37.14
CA ALA A 18 -3.89 11.82 37.01
C ALA A 18 -3.44 12.01 35.55
N PHE A 19 -2.19 12.47 35.39
CA PHE A 19 -1.54 12.59 34.09
C PHE A 19 -0.26 11.76 34.08
N SER A 20 0.02 11.07 32.97
CA SER A 20 1.34 10.45 32.76
C SER A 20 2.41 11.51 32.51
N SER A 21 3.67 11.08 32.54
CA SER A 21 4.75 11.84 31.88
C SER A 21 4.41 12.07 30.41
N SER A 22 4.82 13.21 29.87
CA SER A 22 4.63 13.52 28.46
C SER A 22 5.59 12.68 27.61
N GLY A 23 5.06 11.97 26.62
CA GLY A 23 5.83 11.49 25.47
C GLY A 23 5.81 12.55 24.37
N PHE A 24 6.73 12.45 23.41
CA PHE A 24 6.67 13.25 22.19
C PHE A 24 6.78 12.36 20.96
N PHE A 25 6.17 12.80 19.86
CA PHE A 25 6.37 12.22 18.54
C PHE A 25 6.48 13.33 17.51
N GLN A 26 7.27 13.10 16.46
CA GLN A 26 7.40 14.03 15.34
C GLN A 26 6.58 13.54 14.16
N THR A 27 5.93 14.46 13.48
CA THR A 27 5.29 14.19 12.18
C THR A 27 6.24 14.57 11.07
N ASP A 28 6.30 13.78 10.01
CA ASP A 28 7.14 14.08 8.86
C ASP A 28 6.81 15.45 8.25
N ALA A 29 7.84 16.13 7.74
CA ALA A 29 7.79 17.50 7.20
C ALA A 29 6.79 17.68 6.05
N GLY A 30 6.39 16.60 5.40
CA GLY A 30 5.33 16.56 4.40
C GLY A 30 4.80 15.14 4.24
N PHE A 31 3.58 15.02 3.72
CA PHE A 31 3.09 13.73 3.23
C PHE A 31 3.91 13.39 1.98
N ARG A 32 4.95 12.57 2.15
CA ARG A 32 5.74 12.07 1.03
C ARG A 32 5.00 10.88 0.45
N HIS A 33 4.66 10.94 -0.83
CA HIS A 33 4.03 9.80 -1.45
C HIS A 33 5.04 8.65 -1.61
N TRP A 34 4.61 7.41 -1.37
CA TRP A 34 5.48 6.23 -1.43
C TRP A 34 6.15 6.07 -2.81
N TRP A 35 5.46 6.47 -3.88
CA TRP A 35 5.94 6.38 -5.26
C TRP A 35 7.01 7.43 -5.62
N GLU A 36 7.27 8.42 -4.77
CA GLU A 36 8.31 9.42 -5.03
C GLU A 36 9.72 8.83 -5.04
N ALA A 37 9.90 7.64 -4.47
CA ALA A 37 11.15 6.89 -4.54
C ALA A 37 11.41 6.30 -5.95
N ASP A 38 10.37 6.08 -6.75
CA ASP A 38 10.50 5.51 -8.09
C ASP A 38 10.78 6.61 -9.13
N PRO A 39 11.72 6.39 -10.07
CA PRO A 39 12.03 7.36 -11.12
C PRO A 39 10.82 7.66 -12.01
N ALA A 40 10.68 8.92 -12.41
CA ALA A 40 9.69 9.34 -13.40
C ALA A 40 10.12 8.89 -14.80
N SER A 41 9.19 8.31 -15.56
CA SER A 41 9.40 7.88 -16.96
C SER A 41 8.74 8.80 -17.99
N GLY A 42 8.09 9.87 -17.54
CA GLY A 42 7.44 10.88 -18.38
C GLY A 42 5.91 10.77 -18.41
N ALA A 43 5.22 11.84 -18.84
CA ALA A 43 3.74 11.89 -18.92
C ALA A 43 3.00 11.46 -17.63
N GLY A 44 3.62 11.66 -16.45
CA GLY A 44 3.08 11.27 -15.16
C GLY A 44 3.31 9.80 -14.78
N TRP A 45 3.92 9.01 -15.65
CA TRP A 45 4.31 7.63 -15.35
C TRP A 45 5.57 7.57 -14.49
N ARG A 46 5.65 6.49 -13.71
CA ARG A 46 6.81 6.08 -12.92
C ARG A 46 7.17 4.65 -13.23
N GLN A 47 8.44 4.33 -13.01
CA GLN A 47 9.00 3.01 -13.20
C GLN A 47 9.55 2.50 -11.88
N SER A 48 8.86 1.54 -11.26
CA SER A 48 9.40 0.80 -10.11
C SER A 48 10.34 -0.31 -10.59
N ALA A 49 11.40 -0.54 -9.81
CA ALA A 49 12.32 -1.64 -10.04
C ALA A 49 11.66 -3.03 -9.87
N TRP A 50 10.63 -3.13 -9.03
CA TRP A 50 9.95 -4.40 -8.74
C TRP A 50 8.50 -4.41 -9.22
N LEU A 51 7.75 -3.32 -9.02
CA LEU A 51 6.34 -3.26 -9.40
C LEU A 51 6.17 -3.10 -10.92
N GLY A 52 7.13 -2.47 -11.59
CA GLY A 52 7.03 -2.14 -13.01
C GLY A 52 6.45 -0.75 -13.27
N ALA A 53 5.81 -0.55 -14.42
CA ALA A 53 5.31 0.75 -14.86
C ALA A 53 3.91 1.04 -14.33
N TYR A 54 3.72 2.22 -13.73
CA TYR A 54 2.43 2.69 -13.26
C TYR A 54 2.34 4.21 -13.26
N ARG A 55 1.10 4.72 -13.27
CA ARG A 55 0.81 6.15 -13.15
C ARG A 55 0.10 6.43 -11.82
N PRO A 56 0.74 7.10 -10.86
CA PRO A 56 0.12 7.44 -9.58
C PRO A 56 -0.71 8.72 -9.64
N TYR A 57 -1.69 8.81 -8.74
CA TYR A 57 -2.56 9.97 -8.53
C TYR A 57 -2.56 10.39 -7.05
N PRO A 58 -2.67 11.69 -6.73
CA PRO A 58 -2.64 12.17 -5.34
C PRO A 58 -3.71 11.54 -4.42
N SER A 59 -4.78 11.00 -4.98
CA SER A 59 -5.85 10.28 -4.26
C SER A 59 -5.42 8.92 -3.70
N GLY A 60 -4.23 8.42 -4.01
CA GLY A 60 -3.75 7.09 -3.64
C GLY A 60 -4.06 6.01 -4.70
N TRP A 61 -4.83 6.36 -5.73
CA TRP A 61 -5.04 5.49 -6.87
C TRP A 61 -3.82 5.46 -7.79
N ILE A 62 -3.58 4.30 -8.40
CA ILE A 62 -2.62 4.12 -9.48
C ILE A 62 -3.30 3.42 -10.66
N TYR A 63 -2.83 3.73 -11.86
CA TYR A 63 -3.06 2.88 -13.03
C TYR A 63 -1.78 2.09 -13.30
N HIS A 64 -1.80 0.80 -12.98
CA HIS A 64 -0.68 -0.11 -13.16
C HIS A 64 -0.81 -0.82 -14.51
N LEU A 65 0.28 -0.90 -15.29
CA LEU A 65 0.23 -1.47 -16.64
C LEU A 65 -0.25 -2.94 -16.65
N GLY A 66 0.07 -3.67 -15.58
CA GLY A 66 -0.32 -5.08 -15.43
C GLY A 66 -1.63 -5.33 -14.67
N LEU A 67 -1.96 -4.48 -13.70
CA LEU A 67 -3.05 -4.70 -12.74
C LEU A 67 -4.28 -3.82 -13.04
N GLY A 68 -4.14 -2.84 -13.92
CA GLY A 68 -5.15 -1.82 -14.16
C GLY A 68 -5.28 -0.84 -12.99
N TRP A 69 -6.50 -0.39 -12.74
CA TRP A 69 -6.81 0.52 -11.63
C TRP A 69 -6.70 -0.18 -10.29
N ALA A 70 -5.86 0.37 -9.41
CA ALA A 70 -5.70 -0.09 -8.04
C ALA A 70 -5.51 1.07 -7.06
N TYR A 71 -6.08 0.97 -5.87
CA TYR A 71 -5.74 1.87 -4.78
C TYR A 71 -4.53 1.31 -4.03
N ALA A 72 -3.45 2.06 -3.92
CA ALA A 72 -2.19 1.59 -3.36
C ALA A 72 -1.92 2.21 -1.98
N SER A 73 -1.79 1.35 -0.97
CA SER A 73 -1.52 1.72 0.42
C SER A 73 -0.23 1.04 0.89
N PRO A 74 0.80 1.79 1.28
CA PRO A 74 2.01 1.19 1.85
C PRO A 74 1.73 0.52 3.19
N ASP A 75 2.41 -0.60 3.45
CA ASP A 75 2.31 -1.34 4.71
C ASP A 75 3.25 -0.82 5.81
N GLY A 76 4.11 0.15 5.48
CA GLY A 76 5.12 0.71 6.38
C GLY A 76 6.44 -0.09 6.47
N HIS A 77 6.52 -1.24 5.82
CA HIS A 77 7.65 -2.17 5.85
C HIS A 77 8.26 -2.47 4.46
N GLY A 78 7.82 -1.74 3.44
CA GLY A 78 8.34 -1.85 2.07
C GLY A 78 7.44 -2.64 1.12
N GLY A 79 6.31 -3.15 1.60
CA GLY A 79 5.25 -3.72 0.80
C GLY A 79 4.12 -2.74 0.51
N LEU A 80 3.24 -3.15 -0.40
CA LEU A 80 2.07 -2.39 -0.83
C LEU A 80 0.84 -3.30 -0.78
N TRP A 81 -0.21 -2.79 -0.12
CA TRP A 81 -1.57 -3.26 -0.32
C TRP A 81 -2.17 -2.56 -1.53
N PHE A 82 -2.75 -3.33 -2.43
CA PHE A 82 -3.52 -2.88 -3.57
C PHE A 82 -4.98 -3.28 -3.36
N TRP A 83 -5.91 -2.35 -3.51
CA TRP A 83 -7.31 -2.68 -3.68
C TRP A 83 -7.67 -2.65 -5.17
N THR A 84 -8.22 -3.73 -5.69
CA THR A 84 -8.78 -3.79 -7.05
C THR A 84 -10.24 -4.17 -7.01
N GLY A 85 -11.01 -3.79 -8.05
CA GLY A 85 -12.42 -4.15 -8.13
C GLY A 85 -12.67 -5.66 -8.23
N SER A 86 -11.77 -6.41 -8.87
CA SER A 86 -11.90 -7.87 -9.03
C SER A 86 -11.44 -8.64 -7.78
N GLU A 87 -10.30 -8.27 -7.22
CA GLU A 87 -9.62 -9.05 -6.18
C GLU A 87 -9.85 -8.53 -4.76
N GLY A 88 -10.32 -7.28 -4.61
CA GLY A 88 -10.31 -6.60 -3.32
C GLY A 88 -8.87 -6.31 -2.88
N TRP A 89 -8.58 -6.48 -1.59
CA TRP A 89 -7.25 -6.25 -1.04
C TRP A 89 -6.28 -7.39 -1.34
N ILE A 90 -5.21 -7.05 -2.03
CA ILE A 90 -4.09 -7.93 -2.35
C ILE A 90 -2.77 -7.25 -1.93
N TRP A 91 -1.76 -8.00 -1.51
CA TRP A 91 -0.50 -7.45 -1.02
C TRP A 91 0.69 -8.03 -1.76
N SER A 92 1.68 -7.20 -2.06
CA SER A 92 2.98 -7.67 -2.51
C SER A 92 4.09 -6.70 -2.13
N ALA A 93 5.33 -7.18 -2.19
CA ALA A 93 6.53 -6.46 -1.83
C ALA A 93 7.68 -6.87 -2.79
N PRO A 94 8.80 -6.11 -2.84
CA PRO A 94 9.90 -6.40 -3.76
C PRO A 94 10.42 -7.85 -3.72
N HIS A 95 10.44 -8.47 -2.55
CA HIS A 95 10.92 -9.84 -2.35
C HIS A 95 9.91 -10.94 -2.72
N SER A 96 8.63 -10.58 -2.88
CA SER A 96 7.55 -11.54 -3.13
C SER A 96 7.00 -11.40 -4.53
N TRP A 97 7.09 -10.22 -5.15
CA TRP A 97 6.65 -10.02 -6.52
C TRP A 97 7.34 -11.01 -7.48
N PRO A 98 6.62 -11.65 -8.41
CA PRO A 98 5.21 -11.43 -8.79
C PRO A 98 4.17 -12.26 -8.01
N HIS A 99 4.52 -12.87 -6.88
CA HIS A 99 3.55 -13.43 -5.94
C HIS A 99 2.85 -12.33 -5.15
N ILE A 100 1.54 -12.48 -5.02
CA ILE A 100 0.64 -11.50 -4.41
C ILE A 100 -0.25 -12.24 -3.41
N TYR A 101 -0.25 -11.83 -2.15
CA TYR A 101 -1.14 -12.39 -1.14
C TYR A 101 -2.55 -11.82 -1.32
N SER A 102 -3.57 -12.67 -1.34
CA SER A 102 -4.98 -12.25 -1.36
C SER A 102 -5.56 -12.25 0.03
N ASN A 103 -6.06 -11.10 0.50
CA ASN A 103 -6.77 -11.03 1.77
C ASN A 103 -8.13 -11.76 1.72
N ARG A 104 -8.70 -11.95 0.52
CA ARG A 104 -10.00 -12.59 0.34
C ARG A 104 -9.92 -14.11 0.50
N SER A 105 -8.96 -14.76 -0.17
CA SER A 105 -8.76 -16.21 -0.07
C SER A 105 -7.84 -16.63 1.06
N ALA A 106 -7.16 -15.67 1.70
CA ALA A 106 -6.09 -15.92 2.68
C ALA A 106 -4.98 -16.82 2.11
N ASP A 107 -4.70 -16.68 0.81
CA ASP A 107 -3.73 -17.49 0.08
C ASP A 107 -3.03 -16.64 -0.99
N TRP A 108 -1.99 -17.20 -1.60
CA TRP A 108 -1.19 -16.55 -2.62
C TRP A 108 -1.83 -16.65 -4.01
N LEU A 109 -1.54 -15.62 -4.79
CA LEU A 109 -1.77 -15.53 -6.22
C LEU A 109 -0.42 -15.33 -6.91
N TYR A 110 -0.31 -15.74 -8.16
CA TYR A 110 0.85 -15.43 -8.99
C TYR A 110 0.42 -14.57 -10.18
N PHE A 111 1.02 -13.37 -10.29
CA PHE A 111 0.78 -12.48 -11.41
C PHE A 111 1.49 -12.96 -12.66
N ILE A 112 0.73 -13.39 -13.67
CA ILE A 112 1.28 -13.92 -14.91
C ILE A 112 1.57 -12.77 -15.88
N LYS A 113 0.53 -12.02 -16.24
CA LYS A 113 0.56 -10.89 -17.17
C LYS A 113 -0.80 -10.21 -17.22
N GLU A 114 -0.87 -9.08 -17.92
CA GLU A 114 -2.14 -8.51 -18.35
C GLU A 114 -2.70 -9.27 -19.58
N ARG A 115 -4.03 -9.46 -19.60
CA ARG A 115 -4.80 -9.97 -20.72
C ARG A 115 -6.15 -9.25 -20.78
N GLU A 116 -6.45 -8.61 -21.90
CA GLU A 116 -7.75 -7.95 -22.18
C GLU A 116 -8.13 -6.87 -21.13
N GLY A 117 -7.13 -6.10 -20.69
CA GLY A 117 -7.27 -5.03 -19.69
C GLY A 117 -7.38 -5.52 -18.25
N LYS A 118 -7.17 -6.83 -18.00
CA LYS A 118 -7.28 -7.45 -16.68
C LYS A 118 -6.02 -8.23 -16.32
N PRO A 119 -5.63 -8.27 -15.04
CA PRO A 119 -4.54 -9.13 -14.60
C PRO A 119 -4.96 -10.59 -14.69
N ALA A 120 -4.18 -11.42 -15.38
CA ALA A 120 -4.29 -12.87 -15.31
C ALA A 120 -3.52 -13.37 -14.07
N LEU A 121 -4.25 -13.96 -13.13
CA LEU A 121 -3.73 -14.39 -11.84
C LEU A 121 -3.91 -15.90 -11.69
N TYR A 122 -2.84 -16.62 -11.39
CA TYR A 122 -2.96 -18.02 -10.96
C TYR A 122 -3.25 -18.05 -9.46
N ASP A 123 -4.33 -18.72 -9.06
CA ASP A 123 -4.73 -18.87 -7.66
C ASP A 123 -4.25 -20.22 -7.12
N TYR A 124 -3.42 -20.19 -6.07
CA TYR A 124 -2.89 -21.41 -5.44
C TYR A 124 -3.96 -22.19 -4.65
N SER A 125 -5.00 -21.51 -4.17
CA SER A 125 -6.08 -22.14 -3.39
C SER A 125 -6.99 -23.00 -4.26
N THR A 126 -7.25 -22.58 -5.50
CA THR A 126 -8.12 -23.28 -6.45
C THR A 126 -7.36 -23.98 -7.58
N GLN A 127 -6.04 -23.76 -7.67
CA GLN A 127 -5.17 -24.27 -8.73
C GLN A 127 -5.63 -23.89 -10.14
N SER A 128 -6.19 -22.69 -10.30
CA SER A 128 -6.77 -22.22 -11.55
C SER A 128 -6.34 -20.80 -11.90
N ILE A 129 -6.45 -20.42 -13.18
CA ILE A 129 -6.25 -19.04 -13.62
C ILE A 129 -7.58 -18.29 -13.53
N ARG A 130 -7.54 -17.06 -13.01
CA ARG A 130 -8.64 -16.08 -13.05
C ARG A 130 -8.22 -14.77 -13.72
#